data_AF-S7MTZ3-F1
#
_entry.id   AF-S7MTZ3-F1
#
_cell.length_a   1.000
_cell.length_b   1.000
_cell.length_c   1.000
_cell.angle_alpha   90.00
_cell.angle_beta   90.00
_cell.angle_gamma   90.00
#
_symmetry.space_group_name_H-M   'P 1'
#
loop_
_entity.id
_entity.type
_entity.pdbx_description
1 polymer ?
#
loop_
_entity_poly.entity_id
_entity_poly.type
_entity_poly.pdbx_seq_one_letter_code
_entity_poly.pdbx_strand_id
1 'polypeptide(L)'
;MASHNKFKRLMLHRIKWDEQTSNTKGDDDEESDEEAVKKANKCVLVWEGTAKDRSFGDMKFKQCPTENMAREHFKKHGAEHYWDLALSESVLESTD
;
A
#
# COMPACT_ATOMS: atom_id res chain seq x y z
N MET A 1 8.48 -14.98 13.56
CA MET A 1 7.04 -14.67 13.78
C MET A 1 6.80 -13.45 14.67
N ALA A 2 7.49 -13.27 15.80
CA ALA A 2 7.22 -12.17 16.73
C ALA A 2 7.33 -10.75 16.13
N SER A 3 8.23 -10.53 15.15
CA SER A 3 8.39 -9.25 14.45
C SER A 3 7.21 -8.93 13.52
N HIS A 4 6.71 -9.92 12.76
CA HIS A 4 5.56 -9.75 11.86
C HIS A 4 4.31 -9.30 12.63
N ASN A 5 4.02 -9.93 13.78
CA ASN A 5 2.87 -9.58 14.61
C ASN A 5 2.94 -8.14 15.16
N LYS A 6 4.15 -7.67 15.51
CA LYS A 6 4.36 -6.29 15.95
C LYS A 6 4.13 -5.31 14.80
N PHE A 7 4.60 -5.63 13.60
CA PHE A 7 4.40 -4.81 12.40
C PHE A 7 2.92 -4.75 12.00
N LYS A 8 2.23 -5.90 11.97
CA LYS A 8 0.78 -5.97 11.73
C LYS A 8 -0.02 -5.14 12.74
N ARG A 9 0.32 -5.23 14.04
CA ARG A 9 -0.31 -4.39 15.08
C ARG A 9 -0.05 -2.90 14.87
N LEU A 10 1.16 -2.53 14.43
CA LEU A 10 1.48 -1.15 14.09
C LEU A 10 0.60 -0.67 12.93
N MET A 11 0.65 -1.38 11.79
CA MET A 11 -0.02 -0.98 10.55
C MET A 11 -1.54 -0.95 10.68
N LEU A 12 -2.15 -1.95 11.31
CA LEU A 12 -3.62 -2.07 11.31
C LEU A 12 -4.33 -1.40 12.49
N HIS A 13 -3.63 -1.19 13.62
CA HIS A 13 -4.31 -0.74 14.86
C HIS A 13 -3.72 0.53 15.47
N ARG A 14 -2.42 0.77 15.33
CA ARG A 14 -1.75 1.92 15.97
C ARG A 14 -1.69 3.14 15.08
N ILE A 15 -1.46 2.95 13.78
CA ILE A 15 -1.48 4.05 12.81
C ILE A 15 -2.95 4.42 12.52
N LYS A 16 -3.27 5.70 12.60
CA LYS A 16 -4.58 6.28 12.31
C LYS A 16 -4.58 6.81 10.88
N TRP A 17 -4.94 5.95 9.94
CA TRP A 17 -4.84 6.23 8.50
C TRP A 17 -5.84 7.28 8.02
N ASP A 18 -7.03 7.31 8.64
CA ASP A 18 -8.12 8.24 8.38
C ASP A 18 -7.85 9.65 8.92
N GLU A 19 -7.20 9.77 10.08
CA GLU A 19 -6.87 11.06 10.71
C GLU A 19 -5.72 11.79 10.01
N GLN A 20 -4.86 11.09 9.27
CA GLN A 20 -3.64 11.68 8.71
C GLN A 20 -3.88 12.48 7.42
N THR A 21 -4.97 12.21 6.70
CA THR A 21 -5.32 12.93 5.45
C THR A 21 -5.74 14.39 5.68
N SER A 22 -6.12 14.75 6.92
CA SER A 22 -6.53 16.13 7.26
C SER A 22 -5.37 17.06 7.62
N ASN A 23 -4.23 16.55 8.07
CA ASN A 23 -3.13 17.38 8.59
C ASN A 23 -2.05 17.72 7.55
N THR A 24 -2.09 17.16 6.34
CA THR A 24 -1.10 17.41 5.26
C THR A 24 -1.67 18.25 4.12
N LYS A 25 -2.77 18.99 4.37
CA LYS A 25 -3.27 20.03 3.45
C LYS A 25 -2.75 21.40 3.87
N GLY A 26 -1.44 21.55 3.92
CA GLY A 26 -0.76 22.82 4.11
C GLY A 26 0.42 22.88 3.14
N ASP A 27 0.33 23.82 2.20
CA ASP A 27 1.23 24.13 1.07
C ASP A 27 1.22 23.19 -0.16
N ASP A 28 0.86 23.80 -1.29
CA ASP A 28 1.04 23.39 -2.69
C ASP A 28 0.29 22.15 -3.21
N ASP A 29 -0.98 22.34 -3.62
CA ASP A 29 -1.33 22.32 -5.05
C ASP A 29 -2.78 22.81 -5.24
N GLU A 30 -2.94 23.86 -6.05
CA GLU A 30 -4.23 24.35 -6.53
C GLU A 30 -4.77 23.43 -7.64
N GLU A 31 -6.10 23.27 -7.65
CA GLU A 31 -6.92 22.83 -8.78
C GLU A 31 -6.80 21.36 -9.24
N SER A 32 -7.74 20.52 -8.79
CA SER A 32 -8.73 19.90 -9.69
C SER A 32 -9.56 18.81 -8.98
N ASP A 33 -10.86 18.93 -9.19
CA ASP A 33 -11.91 17.92 -9.13
C ASP A 33 -12.62 17.63 -7.78
N GLU A 34 -13.79 18.25 -7.66
CA GLU A 34 -14.75 18.24 -6.56
C GLU A 34 -15.63 16.96 -6.52
N GLU A 35 -15.16 15.81 -6.98
CA GLU A 35 -15.91 14.54 -6.96
C GLU A 35 -15.16 13.34 -6.36
N ALA A 36 -13.96 13.55 -5.80
CA ALA A 36 -13.39 12.54 -4.91
C ALA A 36 -14.11 12.61 -3.56
N VAL A 37 -15.26 11.92 -3.45
CA VAL A 37 -15.72 11.38 -2.17
C VAL A 37 -14.48 10.87 -1.48
N LYS A 38 -14.03 11.55 -0.41
CA LYS A 38 -12.81 11.23 0.32
C LYS A 38 -12.90 9.77 0.74
N LYS A 39 -12.43 8.84 -0.10
CA LYS A 39 -12.32 7.42 0.26
C LYS A 39 -11.43 7.46 1.49
N ALA A 40 -12.02 7.16 2.64
CA ALA A 40 -11.33 7.22 3.91
C ALA A 40 -10.06 6.37 3.78
N ASN A 41 -8.90 7.02 3.93
CA ASN A 41 -7.63 6.34 3.79
C ASN A 41 -7.57 5.21 4.83
N LYS A 42 -7.33 3.98 4.36
CA LYS A 42 -7.31 2.78 5.17
C LYS A 42 -6.16 1.88 4.77
N CYS A 43 -5.67 1.12 5.74
CA CYS A 43 -4.68 0.07 5.53
C CYS A 43 -5.32 -1.27 5.85
N VAL A 44 -5.28 -2.19 4.89
CA VAL A 44 -5.81 -3.55 5.02
C VAL A 44 -4.69 -4.56 4.82
N LEU A 45 -4.88 -5.75 5.40
CA LEU A 45 -4.00 -6.88 5.16
C LEU A 45 -4.47 -7.62 3.92
N VAL A 46 -3.72 -7.47 2.82
CA VAL A 46 -3.97 -8.18 1.55
C VAL A 46 -3.52 -9.64 1.62
N TRP A 47 -2.35 -9.90 2.21
CA TRP A 47 -1.80 -11.26 2.27
C TRP A 47 -0.90 -11.49 3.49
N GLU A 48 -1.00 -12.69 4.07
CA GLU A 48 -0.13 -13.19 5.14
C GLU A 48 0.19 -14.67 4.91
N GLY A 49 1.47 -15.02 4.89
CA GLY A 49 1.90 -16.39 4.66
C GLY A 49 3.41 -16.57 4.80
N THR A 50 3.90 -17.75 4.39
CA THR A 50 5.31 -18.11 4.42
C THR A 50 5.84 -18.35 3.01
N ALA A 51 7.02 -17.80 2.71
CA ALA A 51 7.77 -18.08 1.49
C ALA A 51 9.04 -18.88 1.81
N LYS A 52 9.57 -19.60 0.82
CA LYS A 52 10.77 -20.43 0.98
C LYS A 52 12.01 -19.57 1.30
N ASP A 53 12.18 -18.49 0.56
CA ASP A 53 13.35 -17.62 0.61
C ASP A 53 12.93 -16.14 0.77
N ARG A 54 13.83 -15.31 1.30
CA ARG A 54 13.57 -13.87 1.50
C ARG A 54 13.82 -13.10 0.20
N SER A 55 12.75 -12.68 -0.48
CA SER A 55 12.84 -11.95 -1.76
C SER A 55 13.47 -10.55 -1.65
N PHE A 56 13.26 -9.85 -0.54
CA PHE A 56 13.73 -8.48 -0.35
C PHE A 56 14.89 -8.38 0.65
N GLY A 57 15.81 -7.44 0.41
CA GLY A 57 16.90 -7.11 1.31
C GLY A 57 16.41 -6.29 2.51
N ASP A 58 16.64 -4.99 2.43
CA ASP A 58 16.17 -4.00 3.40
C ASP A 58 14.87 -3.35 2.93
N MET A 59 14.10 -2.80 3.88
CA MET A 59 12.93 -2.00 3.56
C MET A 59 13.36 -0.68 2.93
N LYS A 60 12.98 -0.47 1.66
CA LYS A 60 13.24 0.76 0.92
C LYS A 60 11.94 1.27 0.30
N PHE A 61 11.69 2.56 0.43
CA PHE A 61 10.59 3.21 -0.26
C PHE A 61 11.00 3.43 -1.72
N LYS A 62 10.13 2.99 -2.64
CA LYS A 62 10.31 3.20 -4.07
C LYS A 62 9.04 3.79 -4.65
N GLN A 63 9.13 5.01 -5.15
CA GLN A 63 8.06 5.64 -5.90
C GLN A 63 8.11 5.16 -7.36
N CYS A 64 7.00 4.61 -7.82
CA CYS A 64 6.81 4.15 -9.19
C CYS A 64 5.60 4.91 -9.76
N PRO A 65 5.77 5.79 -10.76
CA PRO A 65 4.67 6.59 -11.30
C PRO A 65 3.57 5.78 -11.99
N THR A 66 3.88 4.57 -12.45
CA THR A 66 2.92 3.70 -13.14
C THR A 66 2.92 2.30 -12.52
N GLU A 67 1.79 1.62 -12.65
CA GLU A 67 1.60 0.24 -12.17
C GLU A 67 2.61 -0.72 -12.81
N ASN A 68 2.89 -0.56 -14.11
CA ASN A 68 3.88 -1.37 -14.82
C ASN A 68 5.28 -1.25 -14.22
N MET A 69 5.72 -0.04 -13.85
CA MET A 69 7.02 0.14 -13.21
C MET A 69 7.07 -0.48 -11.81
N ALA A 70 5.99 -0.39 -11.04
CA ALA A 70 5.87 -1.05 -9.74
C ALA A 70 5.96 -2.57 -9.90
N ARG A 71 5.18 -3.13 -10.83
CA ARG A 71 5.19 -4.57 -11.14
C ARG A 71 6.57 -5.07 -11.57
N GLU A 72 7.24 -4.35 -12.48
CA GLU A 72 8.60 -4.69 -12.91
C GLU A 72 9.60 -4.71 -11.75
N HIS A 73 9.46 -3.80 -10.79
CA HIS A 73 10.31 -3.77 -9.60
C HIS A 73 10.13 -5.03 -8.72
N PHE A 74 8.88 -5.43 -8.48
CA PHE A 74 8.59 -6.65 -7.75
C PHE A 74 9.03 -7.90 -8.53
N LYS A 75 8.88 -7.89 -9.86
CA LYS A 75 9.33 -8.99 -10.74
C LYS A 75 10.84 -9.21 -10.67
N LYS A 76 11.64 -8.16 -10.54
CA LYS A 76 13.11 -8.28 -10.32
C LYS A 76 13.47 -9.06 -9.05
N HIS A 77 12.54 -9.17 -8.10
CA HIS A 77 12.68 -9.92 -6.85
C HIS A 77 11.85 -11.22 -6.84
N GLY A 78 11.23 -11.61 -7.96
CA GLY A 78 10.32 -12.77 -8.05
C GLY A 78 9.08 -12.65 -7.17
N ALA A 79 8.62 -11.42 -6.93
CA ALA A 79 7.59 -11.08 -5.95
C ALA A 79 6.39 -10.34 -6.60
N GLU A 80 6.27 -10.35 -7.93
CA GLU A 80 5.23 -9.64 -8.69
C GLU A 80 3.80 -10.04 -8.30
N HIS A 81 3.61 -11.27 -7.84
CA HIS A 81 2.31 -11.78 -7.41
C HIS A 81 1.73 -11.04 -6.20
N TYR A 82 2.57 -10.47 -5.31
CA TYR A 82 2.08 -9.63 -4.23
C TYR A 82 1.51 -8.30 -4.74
N TRP A 83 2.13 -7.74 -5.78
CA TRP A 83 1.65 -6.51 -6.42
C TRP A 83 0.35 -6.77 -7.19
N ASP A 84 0.31 -7.82 -8.00
CA ASP A 84 -0.86 -8.19 -8.80
C ASP A 84 -2.08 -8.48 -7.90
N LEU A 85 -1.86 -9.13 -6.75
CA LEU A 85 -2.92 -9.38 -5.77
C LEU A 85 -3.43 -8.07 -5.15
N ALA A 86 -2.53 -7.23 -4.63
CA ALA A 86 -2.93 -5.97 -3.99
C ALA A 86 -3.65 -5.02 -4.97
N LEU A 87 -3.18 -4.95 -6.21
CA LEU A 87 -3.81 -4.15 -7.24
C LEU A 87 -5.21 -4.68 -7.59
N SER A 88 -5.34 -5.99 -7.83
CA SER A 88 -6.64 -6.57 -8.19
C SER A 88 -7.69 -6.41 -7.08
N GLU A 89 -7.32 -6.61 -5.80
CA GLU A 89 -8.22 -6.35 -4.68
C GLU A 89 -8.62 -4.87 -4.57
N SER A 90 -7.70 -3.94 -4.83
CA SER A 90 -8.01 -2.50 -4.78
C SER A 90 -8.97 -2.04 -5.89
N VAL A 91 -8.89 -2.67 -7.06
CA VAL A 91 -9.79 -2.40 -8.19
C VAL A 91 -11.18 -2.96 -7.90
N LEU A 92 -11.27 -4.19 -7.40
CA LEU A 92 -12.54 -4.83 -7.03
C LEU A 92 -13.29 -4.02 -5.95
N GLU A 93 -12.59 -3.58 -4.90
CA GLU A 93 -13.16 -2.70 -3.86
C GLU A 93 -13.63 -1.35 -4.41
N SER A 94 -13.13 -0.94 -5.58
CA SER A 94 -13.58 0.31 -6.21
C SER A 94 -14.81 0.13 -7.11
N THR A 95 -15.17 -1.10 -7.45
CA THR A 95 -16.30 -1.43 -8.33
C THR A 95 -17.56 -1.92 -7.60
N ASP A 96 -17.42 -2.39 -6.35
CA ASP A 96 -18.53 -2.67 -5.42
C ASP A 96 -19.01 -1.38 -4.71
#